data_AF-A0A1Z9BPU8-F1
#
_entry.id   AF-A0A1Z9BPU8-F1
#
_cell.length_a   1.000
_cell.length_b   1.000
_cell.length_c   1.000
_cell.angle_alpha   90.00
_cell.angle_beta   90.00
_cell.angle_gamma   90.00
#
_symmetry.space_group_name_H-M   'P 1'
#
loop_
_entity.id
_entity.type
_entity.pdbx_description
1 polymer ?
#
loop_
_entity_poly.entity_id
_entity_poly.type
_entity_poly.pdbx_seq_one_letter_code
_entity_poly.pdbx_strand_id
1 'polypeptide(L)'
;MAHSPEHYGSNWKVGDFIVEQNLSFFQANAVKYICRCEFTGNKVKDLTKAIHYLQHELETTIYESELTGPSGTIPSSLQFACDWEDSASDPEMFDR
;
A
#
# COMPACT_ATOMS: atom_id res chain seq x y z
N MET A 1 -7.01 7.77 28.30
CA MET A 1 -7.08 6.47 27.62
C MET A 1 -8.09 6.60 26.49
N ALA A 2 -7.66 6.46 25.23
CA ALA A 2 -8.57 6.62 24.10
C ALA A 2 -9.59 5.47 24.10
N HIS A 3 -10.88 5.79 24.23
CA HIS A 3 -11.96 4.80 24.11
C HIS A 3 -12.18 4.51 22.63
N SER A 4 -11.79 3.30 22.20
CA SER A 4 -12.18 2.79 20.89
C SER A 4 -13.69 2.52 20.88
N PRO A 5 -14.43 2.93 19.83
CA PRO A 5 -15.87 2.71 19.74
C PRO A 5 -16.24 1.23 19.88
N GLU A 6 -17.33 0.95 20.59
CA GLU A 6 -17.84 -0.39 20.96
C GLU A 6 -18.15 -1.31 19.75
N HIS A 7 -18.17 -0.74 18.54
CA HIS A 7 -18.40 -1.46 17.28
C HIS A 7 -17.17 -2.21 16.76
N TYR A 8 -15.98 -2.00 17.33
CA TYR A 8 -14.83 -2.86 17.11
C TYR A 8 -14.91 -4.05 18.05
N GLY A 9 -15.67 -5.07 17.66
CA GLY A 9 -15.64 -6.38 18.31
C GLY A 9 -14.19 -6.87 18.45
N SER A 10 -13.96 -7.69 19.49
CA SER A 10 -12.73 -8.21 20.14
C SER A 10 -11.53 -8.67 19.30
N ASN A 11 -11.30 -8.09 18.12
CA ASN A 11 -10.28 -8.46 17.13
C ASN A 11 -8.96 -7.70 17.35
N TRP A 12 -8.82 -7.00 18.48
CA TRP A 12 -7.64 -6.20 18.82
C TRP A 12 -6.33 -6.99 18.68
N LYS A 13 -6.35 -8.29 19.01
CA LYS A 13 -5.20 -9.19 18.88
C LYS A 13 -4.63 -9.28 17.46
N VAL A 14 -5.48 -9.16 16.44
CA VAL A 14 -5.04 -9.18 15.04
C VAL A 14 -4.35 -7.87 14.69
N GLY A 15 -4.85 -6.75 15.21
CA GLY A 15 -4.24 -5.43 15.04
C GLY A 15 -2.83 -5.38 15.66
N ASP A 16 -2.70 -5.85 16.88
CA ASP A 16 -1.40 -5.89 17.58
C ASP A 16 -0.40 -6.80 16.84
N PHE A 17 -0.83 -7.98 16.40
CA PHE A 17 0.00 -8.87 15.58
C PHE A 17 0.48 -8.21 14.28
N ILE A 18 -0.40 -7.47 13.58
CA ILE A 18 -0.05 -6.74 12.35
C ILE A 18 1.07 -5.72 12.62
N VAL A 19 0.97 -4.99 13.73
CA VAL A 19 1.97 -3.99 14.12
C VAL A 19 3.28 -4.64 14.55
N GLU A 20 3.22 -5.71 15.37
CA GLU A 20 4.40 -6.43 15.84
C GLU A 20 5.18 -7.09 14.70
N GLN A 21 4.48 -7.61 13.69
CA GLN A 21 5.11 -8.21 12.50
C GLN A 21 5.48 -7.18 11.43
N ASN A 22 5.19 -5.89 11.67
CA ASN A 22 5.43 -4.78 10.74
C ASN A 22 4.91 -5.07 9.31
N LEU A 23 3.70 -5.60 9.23
CA LEU A 23 3.11 -6.02 7.95
C LEU A 23 2.80 -4.81 7.05
N SER A 24 2.98 -5.00 5.74
CA SER A 24 2.59 -4.01 4.75
C SER A 24 1.07 -3.77 4.80
N PHE A 25 0.61 -2.64 4.24
CA PHE A 25 -0.82 -2.34 4.15
C PHE A 25 -1.62 -3.47 3.48
N PHE A 26 -1.04 -4.13 2.48
CA PHE A 26 -1.67 -5.22 1.75
C PHE A 26 -1.70 -6.52 2.58
N GLN A 27 -0.58 -6.88 3.22
CA GLN A 27 -0.50 -8.03 4.13
C GLN A 27 -1.47 -7.91 5.29
N ALA A 28 -1.52 -6.74 5.93
CA ALA A 28 -2.42 -6.44 7.03
C ALA A 28 -3.89 -6.63 6.63
N ASN A 29 -4.28 -6.16 5.44
CA ASN A 29 -5.63 -6.37 4.93
C ASN A 29 -5.91 -7.83 4.60
N ALA A 30 -4.95 -8.55 3.99
CA ALA A 30 -5.10 -9.97 3.71
C ALA A 30 -5.35 -10.77 5.01
N VAL A 31 -4.52 -10.58 6.04
CA VAL A 31 -4.68 -11.21 7.35
C VAL A 31 -6.03 -10.86 7.99
N LYS A 32 -6.43 -9.58 7.93
CA LYS A 32 -7.74 -9.13 8.42
C LYS A 32 -8.90 -9.92 7.79
N TYR A 33 -8.89 -10.08 6.47
CA TYR A 33 -9.97 -10.80 5.77
C TYR A 33 -9.91 -12.32 5.99
N ILE A 34 -8.71 -12.90 6.12
CA ILE A 34 -8.53 -14.31 6.51
C ILE A 34 -9.13 -14.56 7.89
N CYS A 35 -8.80 -13.74 8.89
CA CYS A 35 -9.38 -13.89 10.23
C CYS A 35 -10.89 -13.67 10.22
N ARG A 36 -11.38 -12.67 9.47
CA ARG A 36 -12.81 -12.32 9.41
C ARG A 36 -13.67 -13.40 8.74
N CYS A 37 -13.14 -14.15 7.78
CA CYS A 37 -13.91 -15.09 6.97
C CYS A 37 -14.47 -16.29 7.78
N GLU A 38 -13.88 -16.58 8.95
CA GLU A 38 -14.38 -17.60 9.88
C GLU A 38 -15.56 -17.10 10.74
N PHE A 39 -15.75 -15.78 10.86
CA PHE A 39 -16.80 -15.17 11.67
C PHE A 39 -17.96 -14.61 10.85
N THR A 40 -17.67 -14.16 9.63
CA THR A 40 -18.69 -13.67 8.70
C THR A 40 -19.14 -14.85 7.85
N GLY A 41 -20.43 -15.19 7.84
CA GLY A 41 -20.99 -16.31 7.06
C GLY A 41 -20.86 -16.20 5.52
N ASN A 42 -19.92 -15.40 5.03
CA ASN A 42 -19.63 -15.15 3.62
C ASN A 42 -18.14 -15.37 3.31
N LYS A 43 -17.63 -16.56 3.71
CA LYS A 43 -16.22 -16.96 3.62
C LYS A 43 -15.60 -16.71 2.24
N VAL A 44 -16.34 -17.02 1.18
CA VAL A 44 -15.88 -16.83 -0.21
C VAL A 44 -15.53 -15.36 -0.49
N LYS A 45 -16.39 -14.41 -0.09
CA LYS A 45 -16.16 -12.98 -0.36
C LYS A 45 -14.92 -12.45 0.36
N ASP A 46 -14.72 -12.86 1.62
CA ASP A 46 -13.56 -12.42 2.40
C ASP A 46 -12.27 -13.05 1.85
N LEU A 47 -12.29 -14.33 1.46
CA LEU A 47 -11.14 -14.97 0.80
C LEU A 47 -10.80 -14.31 -0.55
N THR A 48 -11.80 -13.96 -1.37
CA THR A 48 -11.58 -13.22 -2.62
C THR A 48 -10.89 -11.87 -2.36
N LYS A 49 -11.29 -11.16 -1.30
CA LYS A 49 -10.63 -9.90 -0.92
C LYS A 49 -9.19 -10.14 -0.44
N ALA A 50 -8.94 -11.17 0.35
CA ALA A 50 -7.58 -11.50 0.78
C ALA A 50 -6.67 -11.78 -0.43
N ILE A 51 -7.14 -12.57 -1.39
CA ILE A 51 -6.42 -12.85 -2.64
C ILE A 51 -6.13 -11.55 -3.41
N HIS A 52 -7.11 -10.67 -3.54
CA HIS A 52 -6.95 -9.40 -4.24
C HIS A 52 -5.80 -8.55 -3.67
N TYR A 53 -5.70 -8.44 -2.34
CA TYR A 53 -4.61 -7.71 -1.71
C TYR A 53 -3.24 -8.36 -1.91
N LEU A 54 -3.16 -9.70 -1.82
CA LEU A 54 -1.91 -10.43 -2.06
C LEU A 54 -1.45 -10.33 -3.52
N GLN A 55 -2.37 -10.33 -4.48
CA GLN A 55 -2.05 -10.13 -5.89
C GLN A 55 -1.45 -8.74 -6.13
N HIS A 56 -2.05 -7.71 -5.55
CA HIS A 56 -1.56 -6.33 -5.70
C HIS A 56 -0.18 -6.13 -5.05
N GLU A 57 0.08 -6.77 -3.91
CA GLU A 57 1.40 -6.74 -3.28
C GLU A 57 2.46 -7.44 -4.12
N LEU A 58 2.11 -8.59 -4.72
CA LEU A 58 3.01 -9.32 -5.61
C LEU A 58 3.35 -8.49 -6.85
N GLU A 59 2.36 -7.85 -7.47
CA GLU A 59 2.56 -6.93 -8.60
C GLU A 59 3.48 -5.75 -8.21
N THR A 60 3.26 -5.16 -7.03
CA THR A 60 4.09 -4.07 -6.51
C THR A 60 5.53 -4.52 -6.29
N THR A 61 5.73 -5.69 -5.68
CA THR A 61 7.06 -6.25 -5.39
C THR A 61 7.83 -6.58 -6.66
N ILE A 62 7.15 -7.12 -7.68
CA ILE A 62 7.75 -7.38 -8.99
C ILE A 62 8.19 -6.07 -9.65
N TYR A 63 7.31 -5.06 -9.65
CA TYR A 63 7.61 -3.76 -10.23
C TYR A 63 8.80 -3.07 -9.53
N GLU A 64 8.84 -3.09 -8.20
CA GLU A 64 9.98 -2.58 -7.42
C GLU A 64 11.27 -3.35 -7.73
N SER A 65 11.19 -4.67 -7.87
CA SER A 65 12.33 -5.50 -8.28
C SER A 65 12.83 -5.14 -9.68
N GLU A 66 11.94 -4.82 -10.62
CA GLU A 66 12.30 -4.43 -11.99
C GLU A 66 12.87 -3.00 -12.06
N LEU A 67 12.39 -2.09 -11.21
CA LEU A 67 12.94 -0.74 -11.07
C LEU A 67 14.31 -0.69 -10.38
N THR A 68 14.60 -1.65 -9.50
CA THR A 68 15.87 -1.73 -8.74
C THR A 68 16.91 -2.60 -9.44
N GLY A 69 16.82 -2.75 -10.77
CA GLY A 69 17.95 -3.21 -11.58
C GLY A 69 19.15 -2.24 -11.48
N PRO A 70 20.38 -2.66 -11.81
CA PRO A 70 21.62 -1.87 -11.62
C PRO A 70 21.69 -0.55 -12.40
N SER A 71 20.63 -0.15 -13.10
CA SER A 71 20.49 1.14 -13.75
C SER A 71 19.20 1.75 -13.23
N GLY A 72 19.28 2.75 -12.36
CA GLY A 72 18.14 3.52 -11.82
C GLY A 72 17.42 4.36 -12.89
N THR A 73 17.08 3.74 -14.02
CA THR A 73 16.42 4.39 -15.14
C THR A 73 14.94 4.45 -14.83
N ILE A 74 14.48 5.66 -14.50
CA ILE A 74 13.06 5.97 -14.33
C ILE A 74 12.31 5.52 -15.61
N PRO A 75 11.19 4.79 -15.48
CA PRO A 75 10.41 4.34 -16.63
C PRO A 75 9.94 5.56 -17.45
N SER A 76 9.92 5.42 -18.78
CA SER A 76 9.73 6.53 -19.72
C SER A 76 8.49 7.39 -19.46
N SER A 77 7.45 6.83 -18.85
CA SER A 77 6.22 7.53 -18.47
C SER A 77 6.39 8.52 -17.31
N LEU A 78 7.37 8.31 -16.44
CA LEU A 78 7.66 9.16 -15.29
C LEU A 78 8.83 10.13 -15.54
N GLN A 79 9.52 10.02 -16.67
CA GLN A 79 10.61 10.93 -17.05
C GLN A 79 10.15 12.39 -17.23
N PHE A 80 8.87 12.60 -17.59
CA PHE A 80 8.29 13.93 -17.78
C PHE A 80 8.07 14.73 -16.48
N ALA A 81 8.04 14.08 -15.31
CA ALA A 81 7.75 14.77 -14.05
C ALA A 81 8.98 15.48 -13.44
N CYS A 82 10.20 15.01 -13.73
CA CYS A 82 11.43 15.65 -13.22
C CYS A 82 11.83 16.91 -14.00
N ASP A 83 11.34 17.08 -15.23
CA ASP A 83 11.64 18.26 -16.06
C ASP A 83 10.94 19.54 -15.56
N TRP A 84 9.96 19.42 -14.67
CA TRP A 84 9.21 20.54 -14.10
C TRP A 84 9.95 21.26 -12.96
N GLU A 85 10.84 20.58 -12.23
CA GLU A 85 11.57 21.20 -11.11
C GLU A 85 12.80 22.01 -11.56
N ASP A 86 13.32 21.77 -12.77
CA ASP A 86 14.47 22.53 -13.30
C ASP A 86 14.05 23.88 -13.89
N SER A 87 12.78 24.02 -14.31
CA SER A 87 12.24 25.28 -14.84
C SER A 87 11.88 26.31 -13.77
N ALA A 88 11.98 25.99 -12.48
CA ALA A 88 11.70 26.93 -11.38
C ALA A 88 12.91 27.82 -11.00
N SER A 89 14.06 27.63 -11.65
CA SER A 89 15.31 28.35 -11.35
C SER A 89 15.65 29.47 -12.34
N ASP A 90 14.73 29.90 -13.21
CA ASP A 90 14.92 31.06 -14.09
C ASP A 90 14.22 32.33 -13.54
N PRO A 91 14.92 33.18 -12.77
CA PRO A 91 14.36 34.42 -12.23
C PRO A 91 14.20 35.56 -13.27
N GLU A 92 14.50 35.38 -14.56
CA GLU A 92 14.48 36.49 -15.54
C GLU A 92 13.17 36.68 -16.33
N MET A 93 12.08 35.95 -16.03
CA MET A 93 10.86 36.04 -16.86
C MET A 93 9.88 37.18 -16.51
N PHE A 94 10.13 37.99 -15.46
CA PHE A 94 9.14 38.97 -14.97
C PHE A 94 9.35 40.43 -15.41
N ASP A 95 10.33 40.73 -16.26
CA ASP A 95 10.68 42.11 -16.65
C ASP A 95 10.49 42.39 -18.16
N ARG A 96 9.35 41.99 -18.74
CA ARG A 96 8.98 42.43 -20.09
C ARG A 96 7.50 42.69 -20.30
#